data_AF-I0K9P6-F1
#
_entry.id   AF-I0K9P6-F1
#
_cell.length_a   1.000
_cell.length_b   1.000
_cell.length_c   1.000
_cell.angle_alpha   90.00
_cell.angle_beta   90.00
_cell.angle_gamma   90.00
#
_symmetry.space_group_name_H-M   'P 1'
#
loop_
_entity.id
_entity.type
_entity.pdbx_description
1 polymer ?
#
loop_
_entity_poly.entity_id
_entity_poly.type
_entity_poly.pdbx_seq_one_letter_code
_entity_poly.pdbx_strand_id
1 'polypeptide(L)'
;MKSLVLTRLSVAIAMLVWAGFGSRVEAQPGPNPVRVSETYELANIILALTDYGKTDPWEVAQHSAYYKDVRAHFDPYAHHPLLTAVNYSREKWESYLSFRTDAYAFTFDANSRLVRAIDFHANKEFNPFEEQLNLIEDFVRTTGFRQFYRAHLPYYQRLATAYLASQRYDEMRHFLENEFGKRSELTAYAIVFSPLVGRMNCHRTVAGVGTDFITLPDFLLDGRAVNKATRAEIASSTHMLFTELDHAFVNPATAQHQALLAANFTASRWDMSSGYGRDSVGVFNEYMTWAVYDLYVQTYFPDVAATVSQDWALQNATRGFFASSAFNHELTRLYKARRPGQRLNDLYPAFIRRLGALTSSLSQPTITHCNLDKQTIADTVATLIIRFSEPMMADTSLNLVRAVEQAGKVVRQERVALTPATSDLRWTNDGTMLQVQVRLVANAINHLVLNYPWRTRTAFRSRNGVDLKPYSRISTRVSAGN
;
A
#
# COMPACT_ATOMS: atom_id res chain seq x y z
N MET A 1 -52.20 -34.13 57.11
CA MET A 1 -50.95 -34.80 56.69
C MET A 1 -49.90 -33.73 56.45
N LYS A 2 -48.82 -33.77 57.25
CA LYS A 2 -47.47 -33.17 57.09
C LYS A 2 -47.41 -31.72 56.55
N SER A 3 -47.15 -30.72 57.43
CA SER A 3 -45.81 -30.21 57.80
C SER A 3 -45.23 -29.30 56.71
N LEU A 4 -44.66 -28.11 56.90
CA LEU A 4 -44.33 -27.19 58.01
C LEU A 4 -44.01 -25.87 57.25
N VAL A 5 -44.59 -24.72 57.61
CA VAL A 5 -43.92 -23.60 58.31
C VAL A 5 -42.70 -22.98 57.60
N LEU A 6 -42.79 -21.65 57.38
CA LEU A 6 -41.85 -20.55 57.73
C LEU A 6 -41.74 -19.50 56.60
N THR A 7 -42.46 -18.36 56.71
CA THR A 7 -42.01 -16.99 57.13
C THR A 7 -41.34 -16.18 56.01
N ARG A 8 -41.93 -15.04 55.61
CA ARG A 8 -41.65 -13.63 56.08
C ARG A 8 -40.23 -13.18 55.69
N LEU A 9 -39.90 -11.97 55.27
CA LEU A 9 -40.51 -10.63 55.20
C LEU A 9 -39.55 -9.84 54.26
N SER A 10 -40.04 -9.03 53.32
CA SER A 10 -39.88 -7.56 53.30
C SER A 10 -38.49 -6.98 53.63
N VAL A 11 -37.91 -6.16 52.73
CA VAL A 11 -37.81 -4.69 52.84
C VAL A 11 -36.89 -4.14 51.73
N ALA A 12 -37.26 -2.94 51.28
CA ALA A 12 -36.68 -2.06 50.26
C ALA A 12 -35.16 -1.82 50.33
N ILE A 13 -34.61 -1.32 49.21
CA ILE A 13 -33.76 -0.12 49.13
C ILE A 13 -33.68 0.34 47.67
N ALA A 14 -33.99 1.62 47.46
CA ALA A 14 -33.64 2.37 46.26
C ALA A 14 -32.15 2.74 46.31
N MET A 15 -31.40 2.54 45.23
CA MET A 15 -30.19 3.31 44.99
C MET A 15 -30.02 3.62 43.50
N LEU A 16 -29.89 4.92 43.24
CA LEU A 16 -29.26 5.49 42.05
C LEU A 16 -27.95 4.76 41.74
N VAL A 17 -27.74 4.41 40.48
CA VAL A 17 -26.40 4.46 39.88
C VAL A 17 -26.52 5.25 38.58
N TRP A 18 -26.39 6.57 38.73
CA TRP A 18 -25.85 7.42 37.68
C TRP A 18 -24.33 7.40 37.89
N ALA A 19 -23.62 6.61 37.08
CA ALA A 19 -22.15 6.63 37.04
C ALA A 19 -21.68 6.12 35.68
N GLY A 20 -21.28 7.08 34.83
CA GLY A 20 -20.22 6.96 33.85
C GLY A 20 -20.23 5.77 32.89
N PHE A 21 -20.88 5.94 31.73
CA PHE A 21 -20.33 5.40 30.49
C PHE A 21 -19.12 6.24 30.07
N GLY A 22 -18.07 6.21 30.89
CA GLY A 22 -16.73 6.44 30.39
C GLY A 22 -16.36 5.21 29.59
N SER A 23 -16.52 5.27 28.27
CA SER A 23 -15.90 4.28 27.39
C SER A 23 -14.38 4.44 27.50
N ARG A 24 -13.81 3.84 28.56
CA ARG A 24 -12.42 3.42 28.55
C ARG A 24 -12.31 2.39 27.43
N VAL A 25 -11.89 2.83 26.25
CA VAL A 25 -11.12 1.95 25.36
C VAL A 25 -9.77 1.81 26.07
N GLU A 26 -9.75 1.02 27.15
CA GLU A 26 -8.52 0.54 27.73
C GLU A 26 -7.87 -0.36 26.67
N ALA A 27 -6.62 -0.07 26.36
CA ALA A 27 -5.72 -0.90 25.58
C ALA A 27 -5.44 -2.21 26.34
N GLN A 28 -6.45 -3.06 26.47
CA GLN A 28 -6.27 -4.46 26.82
C GLN A 28 -6.21 -5.24 25.50
N PRO A 29 -5.21 -6.10 25.28
CA PRO A 29 -5.14 -6.90 24.06
C PRO A 29 -6.27 -7.92 24.08
N GLY A 30 -7.41 -7.56 23.50
CA GLY A 30 -8.40 -8.54 23.05
C GLY A 30 -7.81 -9.39 21.91
N PRO A 31 -8.41 -10.57 21.61
CA PRO A 31 -7.92 -11.47 20.56
C PRO A 31 -7.94 -10.85 19.15
N ASN A 32 -8.69 -9.76 18.95
CA ASN A 32 -8.67 -9.01 17.70
C ASN A 32 -7.52 -8.00 17.75
N PRO A 33 -6.55 -8.00 16.83
CA PRO A 33 -5.48 -7.00 16.80
C PRO A 33 -5.94 -5.63 16.27
N VAL A 34 -7.11 -5.53 15.65
CA VAL A 34 -7.62 -4.28 15.08
C VAL A 34 -8.11 -3.34 16.19
N ARG A 35 -7.72 -2.06 16.12
CA ARG A 35 -8.06 -0.99 17.06
C ARG A 35 -8.75 0.14 16.31
N VAL A 36 -10.01 0.41 16.66
CA VAL A 36 -10.75 1.58 16.17
C VAL A 36 -10.53 2.72 17.16
N SER A 37 -9.84 3.78 16.74
CA SER A 37 -9.51 4.92 17.60
C SER A 37 -10.32 6.17 17.20
N GLU A 38 -11.02 6.75 18.18
CA GLU A 38 -11.83 7.96 18.01
C GLU A 38 -10.97 9.16 17.59
N THR A 39 -9.81 9.35 18.22
CA THR A 39 -8.89 10.46 17.95
C THR A 39 -8.11 10.28 16.66
N TYR A 40 -7.78 9.03 16.29
CA TYR A 40 -7.20 8.74 14.99
C TYR A 40 -8.20 9.05 13.87
N GLU A 41 -9.46 8.63 14.00
CA GLU A 41 -10.49 8.95 13.01
C GLU A 41 -10.75 10.45 12.91
N LEU A 42 -10.79 11.16 14.05
CA LEU A 42 -10.89 12.62 14.10
C LEU A 42 -9.83 13.29 13.22
N ALA A 43 -8.57 12.91 13.39
CA ALA A 43 -7.48 13.50 12.62
C ALA A 43 -7.60 13.23 11.11
N ASN A 44 -8.03 12.02 10.72
CA ASN A 44 -8.23 11.69 9.31
C ASN A 44 -9.44 12.42 8.70
N ILE A 45 -10.53 12.63 9.46
CA ILE A 45 -11.65 13.48 9.01
C ILE A 45 -11.18 14.93 8.81
N ILE A 46 -10.44 15.50 9.76
CA ILE A 46 -9.91 16.86 9.65
C ILE A 46 -9.07 17.00 8.37
N LEU A 47 -8.12 16.09 8.14
CA LEU A 47 -7.28 16.10 6.95
C LEU A 47 -8.09 15.95 5.66
N ALA A 48 -9.10 15.07 5.65
CA ALA A 48 -9.99 14.85 4.50
C ALA A 48 -10.83 16.07 4.12
N LEU A 49 -11.04 17.00 5.05
CA LEU A 49 -11.81 18.24 4.85
C LEU A 49 -10.95 19.44 4.44
N THR A 50 -9.63 19.35 4.52
CA THR A 50 -8.70 20.38 4.02
C THR A 50 -8.76 20.50 2.49
N ASP A 51 -8.32 21.62 1.93
CA ASP A 51 -8.28 21.82 0.48
C ASP A 51 -7.41 20.77 -0.21
N TYR A 52 -6.26 20.44 0.39
CA TYR A 52 -5.39 19.39 -0.13
C TYR A 52 -6.06 18.01 -0.03
N GLY A 53 -6.67 17.66 1.10
CA GLY A 53 -7.37 16.38 1.27
C GLY A 53 -8.57 16.19 0.34
N LYS A 54 -9.20 17.29 -0.11
CA LYS A 54 -10.29 17.29 -1.10
C LYS A 54 -9.81 17.17 -2.54
N THR A 55 -8.58 17.59 -2.83
CA THR A 55 -8.09 17.72 -4.23
C THR A 55 -7.07 16.67 -4.61
N ASP A 56 -6.28 16.16 -3.67
CA ASP A 56 -5.35 15.07 -3.93
C ASP A 56 -6.11 13.72 -4.01
N PRO A 57 -5.99 12.97 -5.12
CA PRO A 57 -6.74 11.74 -5.33
C PRO A 57 -6.11 10.51 -4.63
N TRP A 58 -5.02 10.68 -3.88
CA TRP A 58 -4.20 9.57 -3.38
C TRP A 58 -4.10 9.50 -1.86
N GLU A 59 -3.99 10.63 -1.15
CA GLU A 59 -3.81 10.65 0.30
C GLU A 59 -5.12 10.32 1.04
N VAL A 60 -6.26 10.70 0.45
CA VAL A 60 -7.60 10.47 1.00
C VAL A 60 -8.38 9.52 0.11
N ALA A 61 -9.00 8.52 0.70
CA ALA A 61 -9.91 7.62 0.00
C ALA A 61 -11.28 8.29 -0.23
N GLN A 62 -11.45 8.91 -1.40
CA GLN A 62 -12.62 9.75 -1.71
C GLN A 62 -13.80 9.01 -2.37
N HIS A 63 -13.63 7.75 -2.78
CA HIS A 63 -14.64 7.03 -3.58
C HIS A 63 -15.74 6.35 -2.75
N SER A 64 -15.51 6.17 -1.44
CA SER A 64 -16.40 5.39 -0.57
C SER A 64 -17.71 6.12 -0.24
N ALA A 65 -18.74 5.35 0.15
CA ALA A 65 -19.97 5.93 0.70
C ALA A 65 -19.70 6.71 2.00
N TYR A 66 -18.79 6.21 2.83
CA TYR A 66 -18.40 6.86 4.07
C TYR A 66 -17.76 8.24 3.85
N TYR A 67 -16.92 8.40 2.83
CA TYR A 67 -16.39 9.73 2.47
C TYR A 67 -17.53 10.71 2.16
N LYS A 68 -18.56 10.27 1.42
CA LYS A 68 -19.72 11.11 1.11
C LYS A 68 -20.49 11.51 2.38
N ASP A 69 -20.65 10.60 3.33
CA ASP A 69 -21.31 10.88 4.62
C ASP A 69 -20.50 11.88 5.47
N VAL A 70 -19.17 11.73 5.50
CA VAL A 70 -18.26 12.71 6.12
C VAL A 70 -18.42 14.07 5.47
N ARG A 71 -18.39 14.16 4.13
CA ARG A 71 -18.57 15.43 3.42
C ARG A 71 -19.94 16.05 3.73
N ALA A 72 -21.01 15.26 3.69
CA ALA A 72 -22.36 15.73 3.99
C ALA A 72 -22.50 16.29 5.41
N HIS A 73 -21.86 15.67 6.41
CA HIS A 73 -21.92 16.13 7.80
C HIS A 73 -21.03 17.35 8.06
N PHE A 74 -19.81 17.38 7.51
CA PHE A 74 -18.78 18.34 7.91
C PHE A 74 -18.55 19.50 6.94
N ASP A 75 -18.98 19.43 5.67
CA ASP A 75 -18.83 20.54 4.72
C ASP A 75 -19.48 21.87 5.15
N PRO A 76 -20.59 21.90 5.93
CA PRO A 76 -21.11 23.16 6.48
C PRO A 76 -20.10 23.92 7.35
N TYR A 77 -19.05 23.26 7.84
CA TYR A 77 -18.00 23.83 8.68
C TYR A 77 -16.68 24.02 7.92
N ALA A 78 -16.70 24.06 6.58
CA ALA A 78 -15.50 24.16 5.74
C ALA A 78 -14.63 25.41 6.00
N HIS A 79 -15.18 26.44 6.65
CA HIS A 79 -14.45 27.66 7.03
C HIS A 79 -13.84 27.62 8.43
N HIS A 80 -13.90 26.48 9.13
CA HIS A 80 -13.31 26.35 10.46
C HIS A 80 -11.78 26.59 10.40
N PRO A 81 -11.20 27.46 11.25
CA PRO A 81 -9.79 27.87 11.16
C PRO A 81 -8.78 26.72 11.22
N LEU A 82 -9.13 25.64 11.93
CA LEU A 82 -8.35 24.39 11.96
C LEU A 82 -8.02 23.87 10.55
N LEU A 83 -8.99 23.87 9.62
CA LEU A 83 -8.81 23.25 8.30
C LEU A 83 -7.77 23.99 7.46
N THR A 84 -7.64 25.31 7.66
CA THR A 84 -6.56 26.10 7.05
C THR A 84 -5.22 25.82 7.73
N ALA A 85 -5.20 25.72 9.07
CA ALA A 85 -3.97 25.52 9.84
C ALA A 85 -3.27 24.18 9.53
N VAL A 86 -4.05 23.14 9.19
CA VAL A 86 -3.56 21.77 8.98
C VAL A 86 -3.63 21.32 7.52
N ASN A 87 -3.72 22.27 6.57
CA ASN A 87 -3.73 21.99 5.14
C ASN A 87 -2.32 21.61 4.63
N TYR A 88 -1.84 20.42 5.02
CA TYR A 88 -0.52 19.93 4.68
C TYR A 88 -0.51 19.27 3.30
N SER A 89 0.17 19.88 2.33
CA SER A 89 0.37 19.31 0.99
C SER A 89 1.40 18.17 0.99
N ARG A 90 1.63 17.57 -0.18
CA ARG A 90 2.67 16.54 -0.36
C ARG A 90 4.07 17.00 0.05
N GLU A 91 4.39 18.27 -0.12
CA GLU A 91 5.68 18.84 0.29
C GLU A 91 5.84 18.84 1.83
N LYS A 92 4.72 18.86 2.56
CA LYS A 92 4.65 18.79 4.02
C LYS A 92 4.18 17.39 4.49
N TRP A 93 4.64 16.34 3.81
CA TRP A 93 4.23 14.97 4.11
C TRP A 93 4.51 14.55 5.56
N GLU A 94 5.61 15.01 6.16
CA GLU A 94 5.92 14.74 7.57
C GLU A 94 4.86 15.35 8.49
N SER A 95 4.40 16.57 8.21
CA SER A 95 3.32 17.23 8.95
C SER A 95 2.01 16.45 8.84
N TYR A 96 1.65 16.02 7.62
CA TYR A 96 0.46 15.22 7.38
C TYR A 96 0.52 13.88 8.14
N LEU A 97 1.66 13.18 8.06
CA LEU A 97 1.87 11.88 8.72
C LEU A 97 1.86 12.01 10.24
N SER A 98 2.61 12.96 10.81
CA SER A 98 2.61 13.17 12.26
C SER A 98 1.23 13.59 12.76
N PHE A 99 0.54 14.50 12.07
CA PHE A 99 -0.77 14.99 12.52
C PHE A 99 -1.78 13.86 12.74
N ARG A 100 -1.86 12.93 11.77
CA ARG A 100 -2.76 11.77 11.90
C ARG A 100 -2.28 10.71 12.87
N THR A 101 -0.98 10.40 12.86
CA THR A 101 -0.44 9.27 13.62
C THR A 101 -0.32 9.63 15.11
N ASP A 102 0.10 10.84 15.44
CA ASP A 102 0.21 11.33 16.82
C ASP A 102 -1.15 11.39 17.52
N ALA A 103 -2.23 11.62 16.78
CA ALA A 103 -3.59 11.63 17.32
C ALA A 103 -3.94 10.32 18.05
N TYR A 104 -3.35 9.19 17.66
CA TYR A 104 -3.52 7.91 18.33
C TYR A 104 -3.06 7.91 19.80
N ALA A 105 -2.16 8.81 20.17
CA ALA A 105 -1.70 8.98 21.55
C ALA A 105 -2.72 9.67 22.48
N PHE A 106 -3.79 10.25 21.91
CA PHE A 106 -4.76 11.06 22.66
C PHE A 106 -6.08 10.33 22.87
N THR A 107 -6.80 10.71 23.93
CA THR A 107 -8.18 10.30 24.22
C THR A 107 -9.00 11.49 24.69
N PHE A 108 -10.33 11.38 24.69
CA PHE A 108 -11.19 12.35 25.36
C PHE A 108 -11.35 12.00 26.84
N ASP A 109 -11.10 12.97 27.71
CA ASP A 109 -11.42 12.86 29.13
C ASP A 109 -12.94 12.97 29.40
N ALA A 110 -13.31 12.94 30.69
CA ALA A 110 -14.70 13.08 31.13
C ALA A 110 -15.34 14.43 30.75
N ASN A 111 -14.53 15.46 30.53
CA ASN A 111 -14.95 16.80 30.14
C ASN A 111 -14.90 17.01 28.62
N SER A 112 -14.70 15.94 27.84
CA SER A 112 -14.49 16.00 26.38
C SER A 112 -13.30 16.83 25.95
N ARG A 113 -12.25 16.90 26.79
CA ARG A 113 -10.96 17.48 26.43
C ARG A 113 -10.01 16.42 25.92
N LEU A 114 -9.16 16.78 24.97
CA LEU A 114 -8.11 15.90 24.47
C LEU A 114 -6.97 15.83 25.48
N VAL A 115 -6.67 14.63 25.94
CA VAL A 115 -5.55 14.34 26.85
C VAL A 115 -4.68 13.27 26.24
N ARG A 116 -3.36 13.47 26.32
CA ARG A 116 -2.37 12.48 25.91
C ARG A 116 -2.43 11.31 26.89
N ALA A 117 -2.87 10.15 26.40
CA ALA A 117 -2.95 8.92 27.19
C ALA A 117 -1.73 8.02 27.01
N ILE A 118 -0.96 8.21 25.94
CA ILE A 118 0.22 7.41 25.61
C ILE A 118 1.40 8.34 25.33
N ASP A 119 2.57 8.02 25.89
CA ASP A 119 3.82 8.66 25.52
C ASP A 119 4.29 8.12 24.16
N PHE A 120 3.78 8.74 23.09
CA PHE A 120 4.05 8.35 21.72
C PHE A 120 4.08 9.58 20.81
N HIS A 121 5.11 9.63 19.97
CA HIS A 121 5.29 10.61 18.91
C HIS A 121 5.77 9.88 17.66
N ALA A 122 5.09 10.07 16.53
CA ALA A 122 5.42 9.44 15.27
C ALA A 122 6.77 9.93 14.74
N ASN A 123 7.07 11.21 14.97
CA ASN A 123 8.35 11.87 14.74
C ASN A 123 8.72 12.67 16.00
N LYS A 124 9.87 12.37 16.61
CA LYS A 124 10.30 13.08 17.83
C LYS A 124 10.49 14.57 17.55
N GLU A 125 10.14 15.39 18.55
CA GLU A 125 10.28 16.86 18.50
C GLU A 125 9.41 17.55 17.43
N PHE A 126 8.47 16.84 16.80
CA PHE A 126 7.65 17.35 15.72
C PHE A 126 6.18 16.91 15.87
N ASN A 127 5.36 17.81 16.45
CA ASN A 127 4.04 17.46 17.01
C ASN A 127 2.89 18.33 16.46
N PRO A 128 2.64 18.32 15.13
CA PRO A 128 1.63 19.18 14.51
C PRO A 128 0.21 18.96 15.01
N PHE A 129 -0.13 17.77 15.55
CA PHE A 129 -1.43 17.54 16.19
C PHE A 129 -1.55 18.29 17.52
N GLU A 130 -0.51 18.22 18.35
CA GLU A 130 -0.51 18.82 19.68
C GLU A 130 -0.49 20.35 19.62
N GLU A 131 0.20 20.92 18.63
CA GLU A 131 0.21 22.36 18.36
C GLU A 131 -1.19 22.94 18.08
N GLN A 132 -2.15 22.08 17.67
CA GLN A 132 -3.49 22.49 17.25
C GLN A 132 -4.59 22.07 18.23
N LEU A 133 -4.28 21.58 19.43
CA LEU A 133 -5.28 21.03 20.36
C LEU A 133 -6.48 21.94 20.60
N ASN A 134 -6.26 23.24 20.82
CA ASN A 134 -7.35 24.19 21.05
C ASN A 134 -8.30 24.28 19.84
N LEU A 135 -7.77 24.30 18.62
CA LEU A 135 -8.56 24.34 17.40
C LEU A 135 -9.25 22.99 17.13
N ILE A 136 -8.62 21.87 17.50
CA ILE A 136 -9.22 20.54 17.39
C ILE A 136 -10.39 20.39 18.36
N GLU A 137 -10.23 20.81 19.62
CA GLU A 137 -11.31 20.79 20.62
C GLU A 137 -12.49 21.69 20.20
N ASP A 138 -12.22 22.87 19.65
CA ASP A 138 -13.24 23.75 19.07
C ASP A 138 -13.96 23.08 17.90
N PHE A 139 -13.23 22.47 16.98
CA PHE A 139 -13.79 21.72 15.85
C PHE A 139 -14.69 20.59 16.33
N VAL A 140 -14.25 19.80 17.30
CA VAL A 140 -15.01 18.67 17.86
C VAL A 140 -16.34 19.14 18.45
N ARG A 141 -16.32 20.24 19.21
CA ARG A 141 -17.53 20.84 19.80
C ARG A 141 -18.46 21.39 18.74
N THR A 142 -17.93 22.20 17.82
CA THR A 142 -18.72 22.94 16.83
C THR A 142 -19.37 22.01 15.80
N THR A 143 -18.69 20.93 15.42
CA THR A 143 -19.17 20.00 14.38
C THR A 143 -19.99 18.83 14.94
N GLY A 144 -20.01 18.63 16.26
CA GLY A 144 -20.62 17.44 16.86
C GLY A 144 -19.89 16.14 16.52
N PHE A 145 -18.58 16.19 16.23
CA PHE A 145 -17.78 15.04 15.79
C PHE A 145 -18.00 13.77 16.63
N ARG A 146 -18.02 13.88 17.97
CA ARG A 146 -18.15 12.69 18.83
C ARG A 146 -19.49 11.98 18.65
N GLN A 147 -20.56 12.72 18.35
CA GLN A 147 -21.86 12.12 18.03
C GLN A 147 -21.80 11.41 16.68
N PHE A 148 -21.20 12.04 15.67
CA PHE A 148 -20.97 11.43 14.36
C PHE A 148 -20.17 10.13 14.49
N TYR A 149 -19.04 10.14 15.21
CA TYR A 149 -18.21 8.96 15.43
C TYR A 149 -18.98 7.83 16.12
N ARG A 150 -19.72 8.13 17.20
CA ARG A 150 -20.54 7.12 17.90
C ARG A 150 -21.61 6.52 17.00
N ALA A 151 -22.25 7.31 16.13
CA ALA A 151 -23.22 6.81 15.17
C ALA A 151 -22.60 5.85 14.13
N HIS A 152 -21.31 6.02 13.82
CA HIS A 152 -20.57 5.18 12.87
C HIS A 152 -19.79 4.01 13.51
N LEU A 153 -19.82 3.86 14.84
CA LEU A 153 -19.16 2.72 15.52
C LEU A 153 -19.53 1.36 14.93
N PRO A 154 -20.82 1.05 14.62
CA PRO A 154 -21.18 -0.22 13.99
C PRO A 154 -20.54 -0.39 12.61
N TYR A 155 -20.33 0.69 11.86
CA TYR A 155 -19.66 0.65 10.55
C TYR A 155 -18.18 0.33 10.71
N TYR A 156 -17.45 1.02 11.60
CA TYR A 156 -16.03 0.73 11.84
C TYR A 156 -15.80 -0.69 12.37
N GLN A 157 -16.69 -1.19 13.24
CA GLN A 157 -16.61 -2.56 13.76
C GLN A 157 -16.79 -3.59 12.65
N ARG A 158 -17.75 -3.38 11.74
CA ARG A 158 -17.93 -4.26 10.56
C ARG A 158 -16.69 -4.23 9.66
N LEU A 159 -16.11 -3.05 9.42
CA LEU A 159 -14.85 -2.94 8.66
C LEU A 159 -13.72 -3.68 9.35
N ALA A 160 -13.59 -3.57 10.68
CA ALA A 160 -12.54 -4.26 11.43
C ALA A 160 -12.64 -5.78 11.30
N THR A 161 -13.84 -6.34 11.41
CA THR A 161 -14.08 -7.77 11.21
C THR A 161 -13.80 -8.19 9.77
N ALA A 162 -14.31 -7.45 8.78
CA ALA A 162 -14.13 -7.77 7.36
C ALA A 162 -12.67 -7.66 6.93
N TYR A 163 -11.96 -6.64 7.42
CA TYR A 163 -10.54 -6.44 7.20
C TYR A 163 -9.76 -7.66 7.72
N LEU A 164 -9.88 -8.00 9.00
CA LEU A 164 -9.13 -9.12 9.58
C LEU A 164 -9.39 -10.44 8.85
N ALA A 165 -10.65 -10.70 8.49
CA ALA A 165 -11.03 -11.88 7.71
C ALA A 165 -10.39 -11.91 6.31
N SER A 166 -10.27 -10.75 5.65
CA SER A 166 -9.66 -10.65 4.31
C SER A 166 -8.13 -10.71 4.34
N GLN A 167 -7.50 -10.18 5.39
CA GLN A 167 -6.04 -10.04 5.43
C GLN A 167 -5.30 -11.31 5.85
N ARG A 168 -5.99 -12.36 6.32
CA ARG A 168 -5.36 -13.65 6.70
C ARG A 168 -4.18 -13.48 7.67
N TYR A 169 -4.31 -12.56 8.61
CA TYR A 169 -3.24 -12.14 9.54
C TYR A 169 -2.53 -13.31 10.24
N ASP A 170 -3.28 -14.30 10.73
CA ASP A 170 -2.70 -15.47 11.40
C ASP A 170 -1.78 -16.29 10.51
N GLU A 171 -2.09 -16.38 9.21
CA GLU A 171 -1.26 -17.09 8.26
C GLU A 171 0.00 -16.32 7.89
N MET A 172 -0.10 -14.99 7.78
CA MET A 172 1.09 -14.13 7.58
C MET A 172 2.08 -14.34 8.71
N ARG A 173 1.59 -14.23 9.96
CA ARG A 173 2.40 -14.44 11.16
C ARG A 173 2.99 -15.84 11.19
N HIS A 174 2.18 -16.87 10.93
CA HIS A 174 2.68 -18.25 10.91
C HIS A 174 3.77 -18.47 9.85
N PHE A 175 3.58 -17.92 8.65
CA PHE A 175 4.58 -17.96 7.59
C PHE A 175 5.89 -17.29 8.03
N LEU A 176 5.83 -16.06 8.55
CA LEU A 176 6.99 -15.32 9.01
C LEU A 176 7.71 -16.04 10.16
N GLU A 177 6.99 -16.55 11.16
CA GLU A 177 7.58 -17.31 12.27
C GLU A 177 8.23 -18.62 11.81
N ASN A 178 7.68 -19.28 10.81
CA ASN A 178 8.28 -20.47 10.23
C ASN A 178 9.59 -20.14 9.50
N GLU A 179 9.63 -19.03 8.77
CA GLU A 179 10.76 -18.65 7.93
C GLU A 179 11.89 -17.91 8.66
N PHE A 180 11.55 -17.20 9.75
CA PHE A 180 12.49 -16.37 10.51
C PHE A 180 12.67 -16.81 11.97
N GLY A 181 11.82 -17.70 12.47
CA GLY A 181 11.73 -18.03 13.89
C GLY A 181 10.71 -17.17 14.63
N LYS A 182 10.25 -17.67 15.77
CA LYS A 182 9.28 -16.97 16.62
C LYS A 182 9.88 -15.70 17.22
N ARG A 183 9.10 -14.63 17.26
CA ARG A 183 9.46 -13.35 17.86
C ARG A 183 8.59 -13.14 19.10
N SER A 184 9.13 -13.45 20.27
CA SER A 184 8.42 -13.33 21.56
C SER A 184 8.04 -11.89 21.93
N GLU A 185 8.71 -10.92 21.34
CA GLU A 185 8.41 -9.49 21.46
C GLU A 185 7.19 -9.05 20.63
N LEU A 186 6.72 -9.87 19.68
CA LEU A 186 5.49 -9.63 18.92
C LEU A 186 4.25 -10.24 19.59
N THR A 187 4.31 -10.50 20.90
CA THR A 187 3.19 -11.05 21.67
C THR A 187 1.98 -10.12 21.72
N ALA A 188 2.17 -8.82 21.46
CA ALA A 188 1.11 -7.85 21.24
C ALA A 188 1.35 -7.10 19.92
N TYR A 189 0.30 -6.98 19.12
CA TYR A 189 0.31 -6.25 17.85
C TYR A 189 -1.03 -5.57 17.62
N ALA A 190 -0.98 -4.35 17.08
CA ALA A 190 -2.14 -3.51 16.84
C ALA A 190 -2.23 -3.10 15.37
N ILE A 191 -3.44 -3.16 14.82
CA ILE A 191 -3.74 -2.66 13.48
C ILE A 191 -4.71 -1.49 13.63
N VAL A 192 -4.32 -0.31 13.18
CA VAL A 192 -5.11 0.92 13.26
C VAL A 192 -5.42 1.36 11.84
N PHE A 193 -6.68 1.69 11.56
CA PHE A 193 -7.07 2.22 10.26
C PHE A 193 -8.11 3.32 10.39
N SER A 194 -8.24 4.08 9.31
CA SER A 194 -9.40 4.93 9.04
C SER A 194 -9.89 4.60 7.62
N PRO A 195 -11.20 4.61 7.34
CA PRO A 195 -11.72 4.40 5.99
C PRO A 195 -11.39 5.56 5.03
N LEU A 196 -10.76 6.63 5.52
CA LEU A 196 -10.35 7.79 4.75
C LEU A 196 -8.89 7.74 4.28
N VAL A 197 -8.11 6.74 4.71
CA VAL A 197 -6.69 6.65 4.36
C VAL A 197 -6.55 6.10 2.95
N GLY A 198 -5.96 6.87 2.03
CA GLY A 198 -5.78 6.47 0.64
C GLY A 198 -4.50 5.67 0.35
N ARG A 199 -3.32 6.12 0.82
CA ARG A 199 -2.04 5.46 0.49
C ARG A 199 -0.99 5.36 1.58
N MET A 200 -1.13 6.11 2.67
CA MET A 200 -0.03 6.33 3.60
C MET A 200 -0.08 5.34 4.76
N ASN A 201 0.72 4.29 4.65
CA ASN A 201 0.90 3.24 5.66
C ASN A 201 2.17 3.50 6.47
N CYS A 202 2.21 3.04 7.73
CA CYS A 202 3.46 2.98 8.48
C CYS A 202 3.40 2.05 9.71
N HIS A 203 4.52 1.40 9.99
CA HIS A 203 4.82 0.73 11.25
C HIS A 203 5.37 1.69 12.32
N ARG A 204 4.91 1.54 13.57
CA ARG A 204 5.45 2.22 14.76
C ARG A 204 5.40 1.30 15.98
N THR A 205 6.27 1.53 16.96
CA THR A 205 6.14 0.94 18.29
C THR A 205 5.44 1.92 19.22
N VAL A 206 4.21 1.60 19.64
CA VAL A 206 3.39 2.45 20.52
C VAL A 206 3.26 1.76 21.88
N ALA A 207 3.79 2.37 22.93
CA ALA A 207 3.80 1.80 24.29
C ALA A 207 4.32 0.34 24.36
N GLY A 208 5.35 0.03 23.58
CA GLY A 208 5.93 -1.33 23.49
C GLY A 208 5.15 -2.31 22.61
N VAL A 209 4.10 -1.86 21.91
CA VAL A 209 3.29 -2.68 21.00
C VAL A 209 3.59 -2.30 19.55
N GLY A 210 3.95 -3.29 18.72
CA GLY A 210 4.04 -3.09 17.26
C GLY A 210 2.68 -2.68 16.71
N THR A 211 2.60 -1.51 16.08
CA THR A 211 1.35 -0.88 15.66
C THR A 211 1.46 -0.41 14.22
N ASP A 212 0.59 -0.95 13.38
CA ASP A 212 0.54 -0.62 11.96
C ASP A 212 -0.66 0.25 11.65
N PHE A 213 -0.39 1.41 11.06
CA PHE A 213 -1.38 2.33 10.56
C PHE A 213 -1.59 2.05 9.08
N ILE A 214 -2.73 1.46 8.72
CA ILE A 214 -2.93 0.86 7.39
C ILE A 214 -4.09 1.47 6.60
N THR A 215 -4.00 1.35 5.27
CA THR A 215 -5.07 1.60 4.30
C THR A 215 -6.01 0.40 4.20
N LEU A 216 -7.30 0.64 3.96
CA LEU A 216 -8.24 -0.43 3.70
C LEU A 216 -8.25 -0.83 2.21
N PRO A 217 -8.51 -2.11 1.88
CA PRO A 217 -8.73 -2.54 0.50
C PRO A 217 -9.95 -1.87 -0.12
N ASP A 218 -9.86 -1.49 -1.40
CA ASP A 218 -10.96 -0.83 -2.14
C ASP A 218 -12.28 -1.61 -2.07
N PHE A 219 -12.23 -2.95 -2.15
CA PHE A 219 -13.47 -3.74 -2.07
C PHE A 219 -14.21 -3.56 -0.73
N LEU A 220 -13.51 -3.29 0.38
CA LEU A 220 -14.15 -2.96 1.65
C LEU A 220 -14.70 -1.53 1.65
N LEU A 221 -13.97 -0.59 1.06
CA LEU A 221 -14.40 0.81 0.92
C LEU A 221 -15.62 0.98 0.01
N ASP A 222 -15.75 0.12 -0.99
CA ASP A 222 -16.92 -0.02 -1.87
C ASP A 222 -18.12 -0.70 -1.17
N GLY A 223 -17.93 -1.22 0.05
CA GLY A 223 -18.94 -1.98 0.77
C GLY A 223 -19.18 -3.39 0.23
N ARG A 224 -18.27 -3.92 -0.60
CA ARG A 224 -18.35 -5.31 -1.08
C ARG A 224 -17.99 -6.29 0.04
N ALA A 225 -18.76 -7.37 0.12
CA ALA A 225 -18.45 -8.46 1.05
C ALA A 225 -17.15 -9.18 0.66
N VAL A 226 -16.38 -9.65 1.64
CA VAL A 226 -15.09 -10.33 1.45
C VAL A 226 -15.21 -11.53 0.49
N ASN A 227 -16.30 -12.30 0.58
CA ASN A 227 -16.53 -13.47 -0.29
C ASN A 227 -16.86 -13.10 -1.75
N LYS A 228 -16.99 -11.82 -2.08
CA LYS A 228 -17.15 -11.30 -3.45
C LYS A 228 -15.83 -10.75 -4.01
N ALA A 229 -14.81 -10.58 -3.18
CA ALA A 229 -13.48 -10.24 -3.67
C ALA A 229 -12.86 -11.46 -4.36
N THR A 230 -12.19 -11.21 -5.48
CA THR A 230 -11.40 -12.21 -6.19
C THR A 230 -10.18 -12.60 -5.35
N ARG A 231 -9.62 -13.79 -5.63
CA ARG A 231 -8.38 -14.22 -4.98
C ARG A 231 -7.21 -13.26 -5.23
N ALA A 232 -7.15 -12.65 -6.42
CA ALA A 232 -6.15 -11.65 -6.75
C ALA A 232 -6.33 -10.35 -5.95
N GLU A 233 -7.57 -9.87 -5.77
CA GLU A 233 -7.85 -8.71 -4.90
C GLU A 233 -7.46 -9.00 -3.45
N ILE A 234 -7.80 -10.18 -2.92
CA ILE A 234 -7.41 -10.58 -1.57
C ILE A 234 -5.88 -10.63 -1.45
N ALA A 235 -5.21 -11.42 -2.30
CA ALA A 235 -3.76 -11.55 -2.30
C ALA A 235 -3.09 -10.18 -2.40
N SER A 236 -3.47 -9.35 -3.37
CA SER A 236 -2.91 -8.01 -3.54
C SER A 236 -3.12 -7.14 -2.31
N SER A 237 -4.32 -7.16 -1.72
CA SER A 237 -4.64 -6.33 -0.56
C SER A 237 -3.84 -6.69 0.68
N THR A 238 -3.44 -7.97 0.82
CA THR A 238 -2.62 -8.43 1.93
C THR A 238 -1.21 -7.88 1.92
N HIS A 239 -0.73 -7.33 0.80
CA HIS A 239 0.62 -6.78 0.67
C HIS A 239 0.89 -5.71 1.73
N MET A 240 0.01 -4.73 1.91
CA MET A 240 0.28 -3.60 2.81
C MET A 240 0.50 -4.06 4.26
N LEU A 241 -0.39 -4.88 4.80
CA LEU A 241 -0.23 -5.41 6.16
C LEU A 241 1.00 -6.33 6.26
N PHE A 242 1.19 -7.21 5.28
CA PHE A 242 2.31 -8.15 5.30
C PHE A 242 3.65 -7.42 5.39
N THR A 243 3.83 -6.39 4.56
CA THR A 243 5.10 -5.67 4.44
C THR A 243 5.40 -4.73 5.60
N GLU A 244 4.39 -4.36 6.38
CA GLU A 244 4.63 -3.62 7.63
C GLU A 244 4.91 -4.61 8.79
N LEU A 245 4.19 -5.75 8.82
CA LEU A 245 4.39 -6.82 9.81
C LEU A 245 5.77 -7.47 9.70
N ASP A 246 6.23 -7.75 8.47
CA ASP A 246 7.47 -8.49 8.26
C ASP A 246 8.74 -7.69 8.56
N HIS A 247 8.67 -6.36 8.66
CA HIS A 247 9.79 -5.53 9.14
C HIS A 247 10.30 -5.98 10.52
N ALA A 248 9.41 -6.48 11.38
CA ALA A 248 9.80 -7.02 12.68
C ALA A 248 10.63 -8.32 12.59
N PHE A 249 10.68 -8.95 11.41
CA PHE A 249 11.46 -10.16 11.13
C PHE A 249 12.65 -9.86 10.22
N VAL A 250 12.41 -9.13 9.12
CA VAL A 250 13.40 -8.75 8.11
C VAL A 250 14.47 -7.85 8.70
N ASN A 251 14.11 -6.77 9.40
CA ASN A 251 15.10 -5.80 9.88
C ASN A 251 16.09 -6.45 10.86
N PRO A 252 15.66 -7.25 11.85
CA PRO A 252 16.59 -7.98 12.72
C PRO A 252 17.42 -9.03 12.00
N ALA A 253 16.87 -9.77 11.03
CA ALA A 253 17.63 -10.73 10.24
C ALA A 253 18.75 -10.03 9.45
N THR A 254 18.44 -8.90 8.82
CA THR A 254 19.43 -8.05 8.15
C THR A 254 20.47 -7.51 9.12
N ALA A 255 20.06 -7.10 10.34
CA ALA A 255 20.97 -6.59 11.36
C ALA A 255 22.08 -7.58 11.73
N GLN A 256 21.78 -8.88 11.76
CA GLN A 256 22.76 -9.95 12.00
C GLN A 256 23.80 -10.10 10.88
N HIS A 257 23.55 -9.52 9.70
CA HIS A 257 24.38 -9.65 8.51
C HIS A 257 24.91 -8.31 7.98
N GLN A 258 24.88 -7.23 8.77
CA GLN A 258 25.27 -5.88 8.32
C GLN A 258 26.65 -5.81 7.66
N ALA A 259 27.67 -6.47 8.24
CA ALA A 259 29.01 -6.49 7.67
C ALA A 259 29.06 -7.15 6.28
N LEU A 260 28.32 -8.25 6.11
CA LEU A 260 28.22 -8.94 4.83
C LEU A 260 27.44 -8.10 3.80
N LEU A 261 26.36 -7.45 4.25
CA LEU A 261 25.57 -6.54 3.42
C LEU A 261 26.42 -5.37 2.92
N ALA A 262 27.15 -4.69 3.82
CA ALA A 262 28.02 -3.58 3.47
C ALA A 262 29.08 -3.94 2.43
N ALA A 263 29.55 -5.19 2.43
CA ALA A 263 30.54 -5.68 1.46
C ALA A 263 29.94 -6.05 0.08
N ASN A 264 28.62 -6.25 -0.02
CA ASN A 264 27.99 -6.83 -1.22
C ASN A 264 26.79 -6.02 -1.75
N PHE A 265 26.35 -4.97 -1.07
CA PHE A 265 25.15 -4.22 -1.44
C PHE A 265 25.33 -2.72 -1.23
N THR A 266 25.09 -1.94 -2.28
CA THR A 266 25.19 -0.48 -2.24
C THR A 266 23.90 0.13 -2.77
N ALA A 267 23.20 0.92 -1.94
CA ALA A 267 21.92 1.55 -2.28
C ALA A 267 21.91 2.24 -3.65
N SER A 268 22.95 3.00 -4.01
CA SER A 268 23.02 3.75 -5.28
C SER A 268 22.99 2.90 -6.54
N ARG A 269 23.14 1.58 -6.43
CA ARG A 269 23.02 0.62 -7.54
C ARG A 269 21.63 0.01 -7.66
N TRP A 270 20.82 0.12 -6.61
CA TRP A 270 19.52 -0.54 -6.47
C TRP A 270 18.37 0.46 -6.34
N ASP A 271 18.68 1.73 -6.08
CA ASP A 271 17.72 2.82 -5.89
C ASP A 271 17.86 3.91 -6.96
N MET A 272 16.72 4.33 -7.51
CA MET A 272 16.60 5.53 -8.35
C MET A 272 15.53 6.45 -7.75
N SER A 273 15.83 7.02 -6.58
CA SER A 273 15.03 8.03 -5.87
C SER A 273 13.81 7.53 -5.11
N SER A 274 13.95 6.46 -4.31
CA SER A 274 12.92 6.08 -3.33
C SER A 274 12.83 6.98 -2.09
N GLY A 275 13.85 7.80 -1.86
CA GLY A 275 14.07 8.51 -0.60
C GLY A 275 15.02 7.75 0.35
N TYR A 276 15.24 6.45 0.13
CA TYR A 276 16.17 5.63 0.92
C TYR A 276 17.58 5.53 0.32
N GLY A 277 17.85 6.11 -0.85
CA GLY A 277 19.08 5.87 -1.63
C GLY A 277 20.42 6.16 -0.94
N ARG A 278 20.43 6.73 0.27
CA ARG A 278 21.62 6.93 1.11
C ARG A 278 21.81 5.84 2.18
N ASP A 279 20.80 5.01 2.41
CA ASP A 279 20.78 3.95 3.41
C ASP A 279 20.67 2.57 2.73
N SER A 280 21.82 1.90 2.57
CA SER A 280 21.88 0.53 2.01
C SER A 280 21.08 -0.49 2.83
N VAL A 281 20.99 -0.32 4.15
CA VAL A 281 20.23 -1.23 5.01
C VAL A 281 18.74 -1.03 4.77
N GLY A 282 18.28 0.22 4.77
CA GLY A 282 16.91 0.60 4.44
C GLY A 282 16.49 0.09 3.06
N VAL A 283 17.26 0.38 2.01
CA VAL A 283 16.95 -0.10 0.64
C VAL A 283 16.89 -1.63 0.59
N PHE A 284 17.84 -2.33 1.20
CA PHE A 284 17.84 -3.79 1.24
C PHE A 284 16.59 -4.34 1.97
N ASN A 285 16.24 -3.77 3.12
CA ASN A 285 15.08 -4.21 3.90
C ASN A 285 13.77 -4.03 3.13
N GLU A 286 13.59 -2.92 2.41
CA GLU A 286 12.40 -2.70 1.56
C GLU A 286 12.31 -3.74 0.42
N TYR A 287 13.41 -3.96 -0.30
CA TYR A 287 13.46 -5.03 -1.31
C TYR A 287 13.15 -6.41 -0.74
N MET A 288 13.74 -6.72 0.42
CA MET A 288 13.57 -8.01 1.08
C MET A 288 12.12 -8.22 1.52
N THR A 289 11.49 -7.19 2.06
CA THR A 289 10.09 -7.18 2.48
C THR A 289 9.15 -7.58 1.34
N TRP A 290 9.30 -6.98 0.16
CA TRP A 290 8.48 -7.35 -1.01
C TRP A 290 8.84 -8.73 -1.57
N ALA A 291 10.10 -9.12 -1.52
CA ALA A 291 10.53 -10.44 -1.97
C ALA A 291 10.01 -11.56 -1.05
N VAL A 292 9.93 -11.32 0.26
CA VAL A 292 9.32 -12.25 1.23
C VAL A 292 7.82 -12.35 0.99
N TYR A 293 7.16 -11.23 0.72
CA TYR A 293 5.75 -11.22 0.34
C TYR A 293 5.49 -12.07 -0.92
N ASP A 294 6.35 -12.01 -1.94
CA ASP A 294 6.23 -12.87 -3.12
C ASP A 294 6.28 -14.37 -2.78
N LEU A 295 7.07 -14.76 -1.77
CA LEU A 295 7.10 -16.15 -1.27
C LEU A 295 5.80 -16.51 -0.53
N TYR A 296 5.27 -15.58 0.27
CA TYR A 296 3.97 -15.75 0.94
C TYR A 296 2.85 -15.95 -0.09
N VAL A 297 2.76 -15.09 -1.11
CA VAL A 297 1.73 -15.21 -2.15
C VAL A 297 1.89 -16.50 -2.94
N GLN A 298 3.12 -16.91 -3.27
CA GLN A 298 3.38 -18.22 -3.90
C GLN A 298 2.88 -19.40 -3.05
N THR A 299 2.94 -19.28 -1.72
CA THR A 299 2.54 -20.34 -0.79
C THR A 299 1.02 -20.41 -0.63
N TYR A 300 0.35 -19.27 -0.46
CA TYR A 300 -1.06 -19.21 -0.08
C TYR A 300 -2.02 -18.85 -1.22
N PHE A 301 -1.48 -18.34 -2.34
CA PHE A 301 -2.21 -17.89 -3.52
C PHE A 301 -1.50 -18.29 -4.84
N PRO A 302 -1.09 -19.56 -5.01
CA PRO A 302 -0.24 -19.98 -6.12
C PRO A 302 -0.85 -19.72 -7.51
N ASP A 303 -2.19 -19.70 -7.61
CA ASP A 303 -2.95 -19.46 -8.83
C ASP A 303 -2.87 -18.02 -9.35
N VAL A 304 -2.61 -17.05 -8.47
CA VAL A 304 -2.52 -15.63 -8.81
C VAL A 304 -1.14 -15.01 -8.53
N ALA A 305 -0.24 -15.77 -7.91
CA ALA A 305 1.06 -15.28 -7.43
C ALA A 305 1.88 -14.59 -8.52
N ALA A 306 2.01 -15.19 -9.70
CA ALA A 306 2.80 -14.60 -10.78
C ALA A 306 2.29 -13.21 -11.19
N THR A 307 0.97 -13.01 -11.26
CA THR A 307 0.38 -11.72 -11.62
C THR A 307 0.51 -10.71 -10.50
N VAL A 308 0.16 -11.09 -9.26
CA VAL A 308 0.21 -10.20 -8.09
C VAL A 308 1.65 -9.73 -7.81
N SER A 309 2.61 -10.64 -7.83
CA SER A 309 4.03 -10.33 -7.65
C SER A 309 4.56 -9.40 -8.75
N GLN A 310 4.18 -9.62 -10.01
CA GLN A 310 4.56 -8.70 -11.10
C GLN A 310 3.96 -7.31 -10.91
N ASP A 311 2.68 -7.22 -10.56
CA ASP A 311 2.01 -5.93 -10.39
C ASP A 311 2.65 -5.12 -9.27
N TRP A 312 2.98 -5.76 -8.14
CA TRP A 312 3.72 -5.11 -7.06
C TRP A 312 5.16 -4.77 -7.42
N ALA A 313 5.88 -5.62 -8.15
CA ALA A 313 7.22 -5.30 -8.63
C ALA A 313 7.22 -4.06 -9.55
N LEU A 314 6.24 -3.97 -10.47
CA LEU A 314 6.05 -2.78 -11.30
C LEU A 314 5.68 -1.56 -10.45
N GLN A 315 4.80 -1.71 -9.46
CA GLN A 315 4.42 -0.63 -8.55
C GLN A 315 5.63 -0.13 -7.72
N ASN A 316 6.47 -1.03 -7.22
CA ASN A 316 7.67 -0.67 -6.45
C ASN A 316 8.73 0.00 -7.33
N ALA A 317 8.85 -0.40 -8.60
CA ALA A 317 9.70 0.30 -9.56
C ALA A 317 9.24 1.75 -9.81
N THR A 318 7.95 2.08 -9.68
CA THR A 318 7.49 3.49 -9.72
C THR A 318 7.99 4.31 -8.53
N ARG A 319 8.33 3.65 -7.42
CA ARG A 319 8.84 4.24 -6.18
C ARG A 319 10.36 4.28 -6.13
N GLY A 320 11.06 4.06 -7.24
CA GLY A 320 12.53 4.11 -7.32
C GLY A 320 13.23 2.75 -7.19
N PHE A 321 12.50 1.68 -6.86
CA PHE A 321 13.05 0.32 -6.69
C PHE A 321 13.03 -0.43 -8.02
N PHE A 322 13.79 0.06 -8.99
CA PHE A 322 13.70 -0.38 -10.38
C PHE A 322 14.01 -1.87 -10.62
N ALA A 323 14.75 -2.52 -9.71
CA ALA A 323 15.21 -3.90 -9.85
C ALA A 323 14.36 -4.92 -9.07
N SER A 324 13.12 -4.58 -8.66
CA SER A 324 12.29 -5.45 -7.80
C SER A 324 12.11 -6.85 -8.38
N SER A 325 11.79 -6.95 -9.66
CA SER A 325 11.64 -8.26 -10.33
C SER A 325 12.93 -9.09 -10.29
N ALA A 326 14.10 -8.50 -10.50
CA ALA A 326 15.38 -9.20 -10.46
C ALA A 326 15.73 -9.68 -9.04
N PHE A 327 15.52 -8.82 -8.04
CA PHE A 327 15.73 -9.15 -6.63
C PHE A 327 14.82 -10.30 -6.18
N ASN A 328 13.52 -10.17 -6.44
CA ASN A 328 12.49 -11.14 -6.02
C ASN A 328 12.71 -12.51 -6.70
N HIS A 329 13.10 -12.50 -7.98
CA HIS A 329 13.42 -13.72 -8.72
C HIS A 329 14.59 -14.48 -8.09
N GLU A 330 15.66 -13.79 -7.69
CA GLU A 330 16.83 -14.42 -7.10
C GLU A 330 16.55 -15.00 -5.71
N LEU A 331 15.76 -14.29 -4.89
CA LEU A 331 15.31 -14.85 -3.62
C LEU A 331 14.44 -16.10 -3.85
N THR A 332 13.46 -16.01 -4.76
CA THR A 332 12.59 -17.14 -5.13
C THR A 332 13.39 -18.33 -5.62
N ARG A 333 14.41 -18.11 -6.45
CA ARG A 333 15.30 -19.16 -6.96
C ARG A 333 16.06 -19.84 -5.83
N LEU A 334 16.67 -19.08 -4.93
CA LEU A 334 17.38 -19.63 -3.76
C LEU A 334 16.44 -20.37 -2.83
N TYR A 335 15.26 -19.79 -2.57
CA TYR A 335 14.24 -20.39 -1.72
C TYR A 335 13.77 -21.74 -2.27
N LYS A 336 13.49 -21.85 -3.57
CA LYS A 336 13.09 -23.12 -4.20
C LYS A 336 14.20 -24.18 -4.21
N ALA A 337 15.46 -23.75 -4.25
CA ALA A 337 16.63 -24.64 -4.24
C ALA A 337 17.15 -24.99 -2.84
N ARG A 338 16.51 -24.50 -1.77
CA ARG A 338 16.97 -24.72 -0.39
C ARG A 338 16.88 -26.20 0.00
N ARG A 339 17.73 -26.60 0.94
CA ARG A 339 17.69 -27.96 1.49
C ARG A 339 16.43 -28.13 2.35
N PRO A 340 15.88 -29.36 2.46
CA PRO A 340 14.80 -29.64 3.40
C PRO A 340 15.17 -29.17 4.82
N GLY A 341 14.26 -28.44 5.46
CA GLY A 341 14.46 -27.89 6.80
C GLY A 341 15.21 -26.55 6.86
N GLN A 342 15.84 -26.10 5.76
CA GLN A 342 16.34 -24.72 5.69
C GLN A 342 15.18 -23.73 5.57
N ARG A 343 15.30 -22.64 6.31
CA ARG A 343 14.36 -21.53 6.36
C ARG A 343 14.93 -20.32 5.63
N LEU A 344 14.11 -19.32 5.35
CA LEU A 344 14.53 -18.09 4.70
C LEU A 344 15.70 -17.40 5.43
N ASN A 345 15.67 -17.38 6.76
CA ASN A 345 16.75 -16.80 7.58
C ASN A 345 18.12 -17.45 7.30
N ASP A 346 18.15 -18.77 7.04
CA ASP A 346 19.38 -19.50 6.73
C ASP A 346 19.96 -19.13 5.36
N LEU A 347 19.14 -18.56 4.47
CA LEU A 347 19.52 -18.21 3.10
C LEU A 347 20.16 -16.83 2.98
N TYR A 348 19.99 -15.96 3.99
CA TYR A 348 20.46 -14.56 3.95
C TYR A 348 21.92 -14.42 3.50
N PRO A 349 22.90 -15.16 4.06
CA PRO A 349 24.29 -14.99 3.66
C PRO A 349 24.55 -15.33 2.19
N ALA A 350 23.92 -16.40 1.68
CA ALA A 350 24.07 -16.80 0.28
C ALA A 350 23.37 -15.80 -0.65
N PHE A 351 22.21 -15.30 -0.25
CA PHE A 351 21.46 -14.31 -1.00
C PHE A 351 22.21 -12.98 -1.12
N ILE A 352 22.71 -12.42 -0.02
CA ILE A 352 23.47 -11.17 -0.02
C ILE A 352 24.69 -11.25 -0.96
N ARG A 353 25.46 -12.34 -0.91
CA ARG A 353 26.59 -12.55 -1.83
C ARG A 353 26.15 -12.63 -3.30
N ARG A 354 25.01 -13.27 -3.56
CA ARG A 354 24.45 -13.36 -4.92
C ARG A 354 24.07 -11.98 -5.45
N LEU A 355 23.48 -11.12 -4.62
CA LEU A 355 23.15 -9.75 -5.00
C LEU A 355 24.39 -8.92 -5.33
N GLY A 356 25.48 -9.10 -4.58
CA GLY A 356 26.77 -8.46 -4.90
C GLY A 356 27.28 -8.82 -6.28
N ALA A 357 27.16 -10.10 -6.67
CA ALA A 357 27.56 -10.55 -8.01
C ALA A 357 26.68 -10.00 -9.15
N LEU A 358 25.40 -9.68 -8.87
CA LEU A 358 24.46 -9.15 -9.85
C LEU A 358 24.58 -7.63 -10.03
N THR A 359 25.10 -6.94 -9.03
CA THR A 359 25.05 -5.47 -8.95
C THR A 359 25.73 -4.77 -10.15
N SER A 360 26.76 -5.39 -10.74
CA SER A 360 27.47 -4.82 -11.89
C SER A 360 26.69 -4.86 -13.21
N SER A 361 25.67 -5.73 -13.32
CA SER A 361 24.84 -5.88 -14.51
C SER A 361 23.47 -5.19 -14.40
N LEU A 362 23.18 -4.52 -13.28
CA LEU A 362 21.90 -3.86 -13.09
C LEU A 362 21.84 -2.52 -13.83
N SER A 363 20.89 -2.43 -14.74
CA SER A 363 20.45 -1.19 -15.38
C SER A 363 18.94 -1.24 -15.56
N GLN A 364 18.27 -0.08 -15.48
CA GLN A 364 16.87 0.00 -15.88
C GLN A 364 16.80 0.17 -17.40
N PRO A 365 16.16 -0.76 -18.13
CA PRO A 365 15.99 -0.60 -19.55
C PRO A 365 15.12 0.63 -19.83
N THR A 366 15.44 1.31 -20.93
CA THR A 366 14.70 2.46 -21.45
C THR A 366 14.41 2.29 -22.93
N ILE A 367 13.37 2.96 -23.43
CA ILE A 367 13.14 3.09 -24.88
C ILE A 367 14.09 4.19 -25.38
N THR A 368 15.04 3.84 -26.23
CA THR A 368 16.02 4.78 -26.79
C THR A 368 15.49 5.43 -28.07
N HIS A 369 14.65 4.72 -28.82
CA HIS A 369 14.03 5.22 -30.04
C HIS A 369 12.74 4.48 -30.37
N CYS A 370 11.77 5.18 -30.95
CA CYS A 370 10.68 4.59 -31.69
C CYS A 370 10.40 5.40 -32.95
N ASN A 371 10.25 4.74 -34.10
CA ASN A 371 10.03 5.40 -35.39
C ASN A 371 8.76 6.27 -35.43
N LEU A 372 7.77 6.01 -34.57
CA LEU A 372 6.49 6.73 -34.54
C LEU A 372 6.29 7.59 -33.29
N ASP A 373 7.27 7.66 -32.37
CA ASP A 373 7.12 8.53 -31.21
C ASP A 373 7.12 10.00 -31.64
N LYS A 374 6.12 10.73 -31.15
CA LYS A 374 5.79 12.12 -31.46
C LYS A 374 5.56 12.40 -32.95
N GLN A 375 5.25 11.38 -33.74
CA GLN A 375 4.93 11.53 -35.16
C GLN A 375 3.43 11.75 -35.39
N THR A 376 3.11 12.31 -36.55
CA THR A 376 1.74 12.37 -37.10
C THR A 376 1.67 11.48 -38.33
N ILE A 377 0.70 10.58 -38.38
CA ILE A 377 0.48 9.66 -39.50
C ILE A 377 -0.96 9.77 -40.01
N ALA A 378 -1.22 9.27 -41.22
CA ALA A 378 -2.57 9.15 -41.78
C ALA A 378 -3.18 7.77 -41.48
N ASP A 379 -2.37 6.72 -41.56
CA ASP A 379 -2.84 5.34 -41.41
C ASP A 379 -3.15 4.98 -39.96
N THR A 380 -4.23 4.22 -39.78
CA THR A 380 -4.62 3.68 -38.46
C THR A 380 -3.93 2.36 -38.15
N VAL A 381 -3.30 1.70 -39.11
CA VAL A 381 -2.50 0.49 -38.89
C VAL A 381 -1.04 0.88 -39.02
N ALA A 382 -0.32 0.78 -37.91
CA ALA A 382 1.02 1.33 -37.78
C ALA A 382 2.02 0.24 -37.37
N THR A 383 3.15 0.17 -38.07
CA THR A 383 4.28 -0.67 -37.68
C THR A 383 5.23 0.13 -36.81
N LEU A 384 5.26 -0.20 -35.52
CA LEU A 384 6.21 0.33 -34.56
C LEU A 384 7.51 -0.45 -34.63
N ILE A 385 8.62 0.28 -34.61
CA ILE A 385 9.96 -0.24 -34.38
C ILE A 385 10.46 0.44 -33.11
N ILE A 386 10.57 -0.32 -32.03
CA ILE A 386 10.97 0.16 -30.70
C ILE A 386 12.37 -0.37 -30.43
N ARG A 387 13.30 0.53 -30.12
CA ARG A 387 14.67 0.20 -29.70
C ARG A 387 14.83 0.44 -28.20
N PHE A 388 15.52 -0.48 -27.55
CA PHE A 388 15.79 -0.45 -26.12
C PHE A 388 17.26 -0.15 -25.85
N SER A 389 17.57 0.32 -24.64
CA SER A 389 18.95 0.60 -24.21
C SER A 389 19.79 -0.65 -23.96
N GLU A 390 19.15 -1.81 -23.82
CA GLU A 390 19.79 -3.10 -23.56
C GLU A 390 18.94 -4.25 -24.15
N PRO A 391 19.51 -5.46 -24.29
CA PRO A 391 18.77 -6.64 -24.72
C PRO A 391 17.58 -6.96 -23.81
N MET A 392 16.39 -7.08 -24.42
CA MET A 392 15.16 -7.48 -23.76
C MET A 392 14.93 -9.00 -23.84
N MET A 393 14.07 -9.51 -22.96
CA MET A 393 13.47 -10.83 -23.09
C MET A 393 12.56 -10.86 -24.32
N ALA A 394 12.81 -11.82 -25.21
CA ALA A 394 12.09 -11.97 -26.47
C ALA A 394 10.78 -12.75 -26.29
N ASP A 395 9.88 -12.23 -25.44
CA ASP A 395 8.58 -12.88 -25.20
C ASP A 395 7.69 -12.85 -26.44
N THR A 396 6.96 -13.95 -26.67
CA THR A 396 6.05 -14.13 -27.81
C THR A 396 4.62 -13.62 -27.52
N SER A 397 4.35 -13.22 -26.28
CA SER A 397 3.06 -12.69 -25.86
C SER A 397 3.28 -11.55 -24.88
N LEU A 398 3.02 -10.32 -25.35
CA LEU A 398 3.13 -9.09 -24.59
C LEU A 398 1.81 -8.34 -24.61
N ASN A 399 1.73 -7.26 -23.83
CA ASN A 399 0.66 -6.30 -23.99
C ASN A 399 1.11 -4.88 -23.64
N LEU A 400 0.40 -3.92 -24.19
CA LEU A 400 0.50 -2.51 -23.82
C LEU A 400 -0.89 -1.96 -23.49
N VAL A 401 -0.93 -0.74 -22.94
CA VAL A 401 -2.17 0.02 -22.78
C VAL A 401 -2.19 1.12 -23.83
N ARG A 402 -3.23 1.16 -24.67
CA ARG A 402 -3.48 2.29 -25.57
C ARG A 402 -4.44 3.26 -24.88
N ALA A 403 -3.95 4.45 -24.54
CA ALA A 403 -4.75 5.56 -24.06
C ALA A 403 -4.96 6.57 -25.20
N VAL A 404 -6.22 6.84 -25.53
CA VAL A 404 -6.63 7.70 -26.64
C VAL A 404 -6.97 9.07 -26.10
N GLU A 405 -6.28 10.10 -26.58
CA GLU A 405 -6.52 11.49 -26.21
C GLU A 405 -7.21 12.26 -27.36
N GLN A 406 -8.29 12.94 -27.02
CA GLN A 406 -9.05 13.84 -27.89
C GLN A 406 -9.34 15.13 -27.13
N ALA A 407 -9.15 16.28 -27.80
CA ALA A 407 -9.34 17.60 -27.19
C ALA A 407 -8.63 17.76 -25.82
N GLY A 408 -7.41 17.23 -25.69
CA GLY A 408 -6.60 17.32 -24.46
C GLY A 408 -7.06 16.40 -23.32
N LYS A 409 -8.00 15.47 -23.55
CA LYS A 409 -8.49 14.54 -22.54
C LYS A 409 -8.36 13.10 -23.01
N VAL A 410 -7.91 12.22 -22.12
CA VAL A 410 -7.95 10.77 -22.36
C VAL A 410 -9.40 10.30 -22.33
N VAL A 411 -9.95 9.91 -23.48
CA VAL A 411 -11.36 9.52 -23.65
C VAL A 411 -11.55 8.00 -23.58
N ARG A 412 -10.49 7.22 -23.82
CA ARG A 412 -10.54 5.76 -23.81
C ARG A 412 -9.18 5.18 -23.43
N GLN A 413 -9.19 4.09 -22.68
CA GLN A 413 -8.01 3.27 -22.42
C GLN A 413 -8.34 1.80 -22.63
N GLU A 414 -7.46 1.06 -23.29
CA GLU A 414 -7.63 -0.38 -23.45
C GLU A 414 -6.31 -1.12 -23.46
N ARG A 415 -6.36 -2.40 -23.08
CA ARG A 415 -5.22 -3.31 -23.20
C ARG A 415 -5.17 -3.84 -24.64
N VAL A 416 -4.00 -3.76 -25.25
CA VAL A 416 -3.73 -4.33 -26.58
C VAL A 416 -2.77 -5.50 -26.39
N ALA A 417 -3.24 -6.71 -26.71
CA ALA A 417 -2.39 -7.90 -26.72
C ALA A 417 -1.54 -7.91 -27.99
N LEU A 418 -0.28 -8.32 -27.85
CA LEU A 418 0.71 -8.35 -28.92
C LEU A 418 1.25 -9.78 -29.04
N THR A 419 1.08 -10.39 -30.21
CA THR A 419 1.57 -11.74 -30.53
C THR A 419 2.03 -11.80 -31.98
N PRO A 420 2.88 -12.78 -32.37
CA PRO A 420 3.27 -12.96 -33.77
C PRO A 420 2.07 -13.06 -34.71
N ALA A 421 1.01 -13.75 -34.29
CA ALA A 421 -0.18 -13.97 -35.12
C ALA A 421 -1.10 -12.74 -35.25
N THR A 422 -1.21 -11.91 -34.22
CA THR A 422 -2.21 -10.82 -34.18
C THR A 422 -1.63 -9.44 -34.47
N SER A 423 -0.31 -9.27 -34.29
CA SER A 423 0.34 -7.97 -34.36
C SER A 423 1.71 -8.04 -35.03
N ASP A 424 2.05 -9.13 -35.74
CA ASP A 424 3.37 -9.33 -36.35
C ASP A 424 4.53 -9.02 -35.37
N LEU A 425 4.39 -9.46 -34.12
CA LEU A 425 5.40 -9.25 -33.08
C LEU A 425 6.70 -9.97 -33.47
N ARG A 426 7.80 -9.22 -33.61
CA ARG A 426 9.12 -9.75 -33.94
C ARG A 426 10.21 -9.05 -33.14
N TRP A 427 11.13 -9.84 -32.60
CA TRP A 427 12.34 -9.34 -31.95
C TRP A 427 13.53 -9.47 -32.90
N THR A 428 14.50 -8.57 -32.78
CA THR A 428 15.84 -8.82 -33.35
C THR A 428 16.54 -9.94 -32.58
N ASN A 429 17.52 -10.58 -33.22
CA ASN A 429 18.27 -11.69 -32.62
C ASN A 429 19.01 -11.27 -31.33
N ASP A 430 19.50 -10.04 -31.28
CA ASP A 430 20.15 -9.47 -30.09
C ASP A 430 19.17 -8.99 -29.02
N GLY A 431 17.86 -8.96 -29.30
CA GLY A 431 16.79 -8.55 -28.39
C GLY A 431 16.75 -7.04 -28.11
N THR A 432 17.49 -6.21 -28.85
CA THR A 432 17.52 -4.75 -28.62
C THR A 432 16.43 -3.99 -29.37
N MET A 433 15.69 -4.66 -30.26
CA MET A 433 14.65 -4.04 -31.06
C MET A 433 13.42 -4.95 -31.19
N LEU A 434 12.25 -4.35 -31.05
CA LEU A 434 10.93 -4.95 -31.24
C LEU A 434 10.23 -4.29 -32.43
N GLN A 435 9.75 -5.09 -33.36
CA GLN A 435 8.78 -4.69 -34.38
C GLN A 435 7.40 -5.21 -33.99
N VAL A 436 6.38 -4.36 -34.09
CA VAL A 436 4.99 -4.76 -33.85
C VAL A 436 4.02 -3.86 -34.61
N GLN A 437 2.99 -4.45 -35.20
CA GLN A 437 1.88 -3.75 -35.82
C GLN A 437 0.77 -3.50 -34.79
N VAL A 438 0.30 -2.25 -34.70
CA VAL A 438 -0.83 -1.87 -33.84
C VAL A 438 -1.88 -1.11 -34.63
N ARG A 439 -3.13 -1.28 -34.23
CA ARG A 439 -4.22 -0.42 -34.67
C ARG A 439 -4.33 0.79 -33.74
N LEU A 440 -4.26 1.98 -34.30
CA LEU A 440 -4.42 3.28 -33.65
C LEU A 440 -5.79 3.86 -33.97
N VAL A 441 -6.25 4.79 -33.12
CA VAL A 441 -7.52 5.50 -33.32
C VAL A 441 -7.27 6.77 -34.12
N ALA A 442 -8.02 6.94 -35.21
CA ALA A 442 -7.99 8.13 -36.05
C ALA A 442 -8.47 9.38 -35.28
N ASN A 443 -8.07 10.57 -35.75
CA ASN A 443 -8.47 11.84 -35.14
C ASN A 443 -8.15 11.94 -33.65
N ALA A 444 -7.01 11.37 -33.24
CA ALA A 444 -6.62 11.30 -31.84
C ALA A 444 -5.10 11.21 -31.67
N ILE A 445 -4.64 11.52 -30.47
CA ILE A 445 -3.31 11.10 -30.01
C ILE A 445 -3.45 9.73 -29.36
N ASN A 446 -2.63 8.79 -29.77
CA ASN A 446 -2.57 7.45 -29.21
C ASN A 446 -1.33 7.35 -28.34
N HIS A 447 -1.50 7.25 -27.03
CA HIS A 447 -0.43 6.95 -26.09
C HIS A 447 -0.37 5.45 -25.87
N LEU A 448 0.71 4.83 -26.33
CA LEU A 448 1.03 3.44 -26.07
C LEU A 448 1.89 3.39 -24.81
N VAL A 449 1.33 2.85 -23.74
CA VAL A 449 1.95 2.80 -22.41
C VAL A 449 2.37 1.35 -22.12
N LEU A 450 3.66 1.15 -21.94
CA LEU A 450 4.30 -0.13 -21.62
C LEU A 450 4.50 -0.23 -20.11
N ASN A 451 4.47 -1.46 -19.57
CA ASN A 451 4.63 -1.73 -18.13
C ASN A 451 3.74 -0.84 -17.25
N TYR A 452 2.45 -0.76 -17.58
CA TYR A 452 1.44 -0.11 -16.74
C TYR A 452 1.09 -1.09 -15.59
N PRO A 453 1.40 -0.78 -14.31
CA PRO A 453 1.05 -1.62 -13.16
C PRO A 453 -0.44 -1.99 -13.13
N TRP A 454 -0.79 -3.22 -12.74
CA TRP A 454 -2.19 -3.73 -12.69
C TRP A 454 -2.87 -3.89 -14.06
N ARG A 455 -2.24 -3.41 -15.14
CA ARG A 455 -2.74 -3.54 -16.52
C ARG A 455 -1.82 -4.34 -17.41
N THR A 456 -0.62 -4.67 -16.95
CA THR A 456 0.38 -5.47 -17.67
C THR A 456 0.23 -6.95 -17.32
N ARG A 457 0.08 -7.81 -18.34
CA ARG A 457 0.07 -9.27 -18.19
C ARG A 457 1.48 -9.83 -18.26
N THR A 458 2.26 -9.41 -19.25
CA THR A 458 3.67 -9.76 -19.39
C THR A 458 4.48 -8.47 -19.43
N ALA A 459 5.34 -8.27 -18.44
CA ALA A 459 6.20 -7.10 -18.38
C ALA A 459 7.29 -7.15 -19.48
N PHE A 460 7.55 -6.00 -20.10
CA PHE A 460 8.77 -5.79 -20.88
C PHE A 460 9.94 -5.80 -19.91
N ARG A 461 10.85 -6.76 -20.05
CA ARG A 461 11.95 -7.01 -19.10
C ARG A 461 13.27 -7.21 -19.85
N SER A 462 14.38 -6.72 -19.30
CA SER A 462 15.71 -6.99 -19.85
C SER A 462 16.12 -8.45 -19.63
N ARG A 463 17.11 -8.92 -20.38
CA ARG A 463 17.71 -10.24 -20.11
C ARG A 463 18.37 -10.34 -18.73
N ASN A 464 18.66 -9.20 -18.10
CA ASN A 464 19.16 -9.10 -16.73
C ASN A 464 18.05 -9.20 -15.67
N GLY A 465 16.78 -9.35 -16.08
CA GLY A 465 15.66 -9.52 -15.17
C GLY A 465 15.04 -8.22 -14.65
N VAL A 466 15.48 -7.06 -15.15
CA VAL A 466 14.99 -5.74 -14.74
C VAL A 466 13.87 -5.29 -15.67
N ASP A 467 12.75 -4.83 -15.12
CA ASP A 467 11.62 -4.37 -15.94
C ASP A 467 11.90 -3.01 -16.59
N LEU A 468 11.39 -2.80 -17.81
CA LEU A 468 11.30 -1.49 -18.45
C LEU A 468 10.59 -0.53 -17.50
N LYS A 469 11.12 0.69 -17.40
CA LYS A 469 10.57 1.73 -16.54
C LYS A 469 9.04 1.78 -16.65
N PRO A 470 8.30 1.62 -15.53
CA PRO A 470 6.84 1.66 -15.55
C PRO A 470 6.32 2.94 -16.21
N TYR A 471 5.19 2.82 -16.91
CA TYR A 471 4.59 3.91 -17.67
C TYR A 471 5.44 4.47 -18.83
N SER A 472 6.45 3.74 -19.30
CA SER A 472 7.17 4.08 -20.53
C SER A 472 6.17 4.28 -21.68
N ARG A 473 6.28 5.40 -22.39
CA ARG A 473 5.22 5.87 -23.29
C ARG A 473 5.77 6.22 -24.67
N ILE A 474 5.04 5.80 -25.69
CA ILE A 474 5.16 6.25 -27.08
C ILE A 474 3.88 6.99 -27.45
N SER A 475 3.96 8.16 -28.08
CA SER A 475 2.79 8.96 -28.44
C SER A 475 2.74 9.23 -29.95
N THR A 476 1.68 8.81 -30.63
CA THR A 476 1.52 9.00 -32.08
C THR A 476 0.17 9.64 -32.39
N ARG A 477 0.18 10.72 -33.17
CA ARG A 477 -1.05 11.36 -33.65
C ARG A 477 -1.51 10.70 -34.96
N VAL A 478 -2.79 10.38 -35.06
CA VAL A 478 -3.40 9.94 -36.31
C VAL A 478 -4.35 11.03 -36.81
N SER A 479 -4.11 11.49 -38.03
CA SER A 479 -4.88 12.53 -38.70
C SER A 479 -6.26 12.02 -39.13
N ALA A 480 -7.15 12.93 -39.53
CA ALA A 480 -8.29 12.53 -40.34
C ALA A 480 -7.74 11.96 -41.65
N GLY A 481 -8.13 10.74 -42.01
CA GLY A 481 -7.94 10.29 -43.39
C GLY A 481 -8.68 11.24 -44.31
N ASN A 482 -8.03 11.65 -45.41
CA ASN A 482 -8.74 12.30 -46.52
C ASN A 482 -9.76 11.33 -47.14
#